data_AF-A0A7C2WA71-F1
#
_entry.id   AF-A0A7C2WA71-F1
#
_cell.length_a   1.000
_cell.length_b   1.000
_cell.length_c   1.000
_cell.angle_alpha   90.00
_cell.angle_beta   90.00
_cell.angle_gamma   90.00
#
_symmetry.space_group_name_H-M   'P 1'
#
loop_
_entity.id
_entity.type
_entity.pdbx_description
1 polymer ?
#
loop_
_entity_poly.entity_id
_entity_poly.type
_entity_poly.pdbx_seq_one_letter_code
_entity_poly.pdbx_strand_id
1 'polypeptide(L)' 'MSRELIPVNYTARGPFEQDLALPTKPLPGLQRLHDLSRLQPADPGYYPLLHSLQRERNRVLHALRSARRHIEETLDTSA' A
#
# COMPACT_ATOMS: atom_id res chain seq x y z
N MET A 1 11.83 8.62 8.61
CA MET A 1 11.01 7.44 8.91
C MET A 1 9.54 7.57 8.51
N SER A 2 8.84 8.69 8.79
CA SER A 2 7.40 8.82 8.44
C SER A 2 7.06 8.69 6.95
N ARG A 3 7.95 9.13 6.05
CA ARG A 3 7.71 9.15 4.59
C ARG A 3 7.58 7.77 3.95
N GLU A 4 8.18 6.73 4.53
CA GLU A 4 8.15 5.39 3.94
C GLU A 4 6.83 4.68 4.15
N LEU A 5 6.07 5.08 5.17
CA LEU A 5 4.75 4.53 5.45
C LEU A 5 3.63 5.26 4.70
N ILE A 6 3.97 6.30 3.93
CA ILE A 6 3.03 7.02 3.07
C ILE A 6 2.24 6.06 2.16
N PRO A 7 2.84 5.07 1.46
CA PRO A 7 2.09 4.13 0.62
C PRO A 7 1.18 3.17 1.40
N VAL A 8 1.43 2.97 2.71
CA VAL A 8 0.63 2.11 3.58
C VAL A 8 -0.63 2.84 4.05
N ASN A 9 -0.45 4.11 4.42
CA ASN A 9 -1.47 4.97 5.03
C ASN A 9 -2.01 6.04 4.08
N TYR A 10 -1.72 5.94 2.78
CA TYR A 10 -2.19 6.92 1.82
C TYR A 10 -3.71 7.01 1.94
N THR A 11 -4.24 8.21 1.97
CA THR A 11 -5.69 8.39 1.91
C THR A 11 -6.11 8.24 0.46
N ALA A 12 -7.34 7.78 0.22
CA ALA A 12 -7.92 7.70 -1.13
C ALA A 12 -7.96 9.06 -1.87
N ARG A 13 -7.60 10.18 -1.21
CA ARG A 13 -7.67 11.56 -1.72
C ARG A 13 -6.35 12.18 -2.16
N GLY A 14 -5.17 11.61 -1.87
CA GLY A 14 -3.91 12.09 -2.46
C GLY A 14 -2.66 12.09 -1.56
N PRO A 15 -1.50 12.55 -2.10
CA PRO A 15 -0.17 12.42 -1.48
C PRO A 15 0.12 13.11 -0.19
N PHE A 16 -0.72 14.06 0.19
CA PHE A 16 -0.34 15.05 1.20
C PHE A 16 -1.31 15.13 2.36
N GLU A 17 -2.38 14.32 2.38
CA GLU A 17 -3.34 14.31 3.48
C GLU A 17 -3.25 13.01 4.29
N GLN A 18 -2.62 13.10 5.46
CA GLN A 18 -2.86 12.16 6.55
C GLN A 18 -3.93 12.76 7.45
N ASP A 19 -5.17 12.30 7.33
CA ASP A 19 -6.17 12.54 8.36
C ASP A 19 -6.12 11.39 9.38
N LEU A 20 -5.40 11.61 10.48
CA LEU A 20 -5.30 10.69 11.61
C LEU A 20 -6.60 10.60 12.42
N ALA A 21 -7.60 11.46 12.15
CA ALA A 21 -8.88 11.49 12.86
C ALA A 21 -9.98 10.66 12.17
N LEU A 22 -9.78 10.22 10.92
CA LEU A 22 -10.71 9.34 10.22
C LEU A 22 -10.22 7.88 10.27
N PRO A 23 -11.11 6.90 10.52
CA PRO A 23 -10.80 5.48 10.40
C PRO A 23 -10.55 5.14 8.91
N THR A 24 -9.37 5.51 8.42
CA THR A 24 -8.94 5.23 7.06
C THR A 24 -8.70 3.73 6.99
N LYS A 25 -9.47 3.03 6.15
CA LYS A 25 -9.23 1.61 5.90
C LYS A 25 -7.78 1.46 5.42
N PRO A 26 -6.93 0.68 6.11
CA PRO A 26 -5.55 0.49 5.69
C PRO A 26 -5.54 -0.08 4.27
N LEU A 27 -4.54 0.32 3.48
CA LEU A 27 -4.30 -0.18 2.11
C LEU A 27 -5.33 0.31 1.07
N PRO A 28 -5.47 1.63 0.84
CA PRO A 28 -6.42 2.19 -0.12
C PRO A 28 -6.30 1.62 -1.54
N GLY A 29 -5.07 1.38 -2.02
CA GLY A 29 -4.79 0.84 -3.36
C GLY A 29 -5.26 -0.61 -3.54
N LEU A 30 -5.54 -1.30 -2.43
CA LEU A 30 -6.07 -2.66 -2.42
C LEU A 30 -7.58 -2.72 -2.14
N GLN A 31 -8.27 -1.58 -2.01
CA GLN A 31 -9.72 -1.56 -1.77
C GLN A 31 -10.52 -2.26 -2.88
N ARG A 32 -10.01 -2.23 -4.12
CA ARG A 32 -10.65 -2.87 -5.29
C ARG A 32 -10.43 -4.39 -5.38
N LEU A 33 -9.86 -5.01 -4.35
CA LEU A 33 -9.71 -6.47 -4.32
C LEU A 33 -11.07 -7.18 -4.40
N HIS A 34 -12.11 -6.59 -3.79
CA HIS A 34 -13.48 -7.11 -3.86
C HIS A 34 -14.05 -7.08 -5.29
N ASP A 35 -13.68 -6.09 -6.11
CA ASP A 35 -14.08 -6.00 -7.51
C ASP A 35 -13.47 -7.13 -8.33
N LEU A 36 -12.21 -7.49 -8.06
CA LEU A 36 -11.53 -8.59 -8.74
C LEU A 36 -12.24 -9.94 -8.49
N SER A 37 -12.76 -10.16 -7.28
CA SER A 37 -13.50 -11.39 -6.95
C SER A 37 -14.81 -11.57 -7.71
N ARG A 38 -15.31 -10.49 -8.33
CA ARG A 38 -16.55 -10.48 -9.12
C ARG A 38 -16.29 -10.64 -10.62
N LEU A 39 -15.03 -10.58 -11.05
CA LEU A 39 -14.64 -10.75 -12.45
C LEU A 39 -14.13 -12.17 -12.70
N GLN A 40 -14.30 -12.64 -13.93
CA GLN A 40 -13.72 -13.86 -14.45
C GLN A 40 -12.52 -13.55 -15.34
N PRO A 41 -11.56 -14.48 -15.51
CA PRO A 41 -10.41 -14.27 -16.40
C PRO A 41 -10.76 -13.92 -17.86
N ALA A 42 -11.96 -14.31 -18.32
CA ALA A 42 -12.47 -13.96 -19.65
C ALA A 42 -12.94 -12.50 -19.76
N ASP A 43 -13.21 -11.84 -18.63
CA ASP A 43 -13.68 -10.46 -18.62
C ASP A 43 -12.55 -9.51 -19.01
N PRO A 44 -12.79 -8.54 -19.91
CA PRO A 44 -11.76 -7.59 -20.36
C PRO A 44 -11.06 -6.82 -19.23
N GLY A 45 -11.76 -6.62 -18.11
CA GLY A 45 -11.24 -5.88 -16.95
C GLY A 45 -10.40 -6.71 -15.97
N TYR A 46 -10.38 -8.05 -16.09
CA TYR A 46 -9.78 -8.93 -15.07
C TYR A 46 -8.27 -8.73 -14.91
N TYR A 47 -7.51 -8.94 -15.98
CA TYR A 47 -6.05 -8.83 -15.94
C TYR A 47 -5.54 -7.42 -15.67
N PRO A 48 -6.12 -6.35 -16.27
CA PRO A 48 -5.75 -4.99 -15.90
C PRO A 48 -5.90 -4.71 -14.40
N LEU A 49 -7.02 -5.12 -13.79
CA LEU A 49 -7.27 -4.93 -12.37
C LEU A 49 -6.31 -5.79 -11.51
N LEU A 50 -6.11 -7.06 -11.88
CA LEU A 50 -5.17 -7.96 -11.20
C LEU A 50 -3.75 -7.37 -11.18
N HIS A 51 -3.24 -6.92 -12.31
CA HIS A 51 -1.91 -6.32 -12.40
C HIS A 51 -1.79 -5.03 -11.59
N SER A 52 -2.84 -4.21 -11.57
CA SER A 52 -2.88 -3.01 -10.73
C SER A 52 -2.78 -3.36 -9.25
N LEU A 53 -3.57 -4.33 -8.79
CA LEU A 53 -3.58 -4.79 -7.40
C LEU A 53 -2.24 -5.43 -7.01
N GLN A 54 -1.62 -6.20 -7.90
CA GLN A 54 -0.28 -6.77 -7.68
C GLN A 54 0.79 -5.69 -7.51
N ARG A 55 0.76 -4.62 -8.32
CA ARG A 55 1.68 -3.48 -8.17
C ARG A 55 1.47 -2.77 -6.84
N GLU A 56 0.23 -2.51 -6.45
CA GLU A 56 -0.08 -1.88 -5.15
C GLU A 56 0.39 -2.74 -3.97
N ARG A 57 0.15 -4.05 -4.02
CA ARG A 57 0.68 -4.99 -3.02
C ARG A 57 2.21 -4.90 -2.93
N ASN A 58 2.90 -4.92 -4.05
CA ASN A 58 4.37 -4.87 -4.08
C ASN A 58 4.89 -3.53 -3.55
N ARG A 59 4.21 -2.42 -3.85
CA ARG A 59 4.54 -1.09 -3.31
C ARG A 59 4.44 -1.04 -1.80
N VAL A 60 3.36 -1.59 -1.23
CA VAL A 60 3.18 -1.70 0.23
C VAL A 60 4.26 -2.56 0.87
N LEU A 61 4.55 -3.74 0.29
CA LEU A 61 5.60 -4.63 0.80
C LEU A 61 6.98 -3.98 0.77
N HIS A 62 7.29 -3.24 -0.30
CA HIS A 62 8.54 -2.51 -0.42
C HIS A 62 8.64 -1.43 0.66
N ALA A 63 7.60 -0.60 0.83
CA ALA A 63 7.52 0.42 1.86
C ALA A 63 7.79 -0.13 3.27
N LEU A 64 7.13 -1.24 3.63
CA LEU A 64 7.31 -1.88 4.94
C LEU A 64 8.73 -2.44 5.12
N ARG A 65 9.31 -3.03 4.07
CA ARG A 65 10.69 -3.55 4.12
C ARG A 65 11.72 -2.43 4.26
N SER A 66 11.53 -1.31 3.58
CA SER A 66 12.43 -0.15 3.68
C SER A 66 12.33 0.48 5.07
N ALA A 67 11.11 0.67 5.60
CA ALA A 67 10.90 1.15 6.96
C ALA A 67 11.58 0.26 8.00
N ARG A 68 11.43 -1.07 7.88
CA ARG A 68 12.10 -2.02 8.77
C ARG A 68 13.62 -1.88 8.70
N ARG A 69 14.19 -1.82 7.49
CA ARG A 69 15.64 -1.70 7.28
C ARG A 69 16.20 -0.44 7.94
N HIS A 70 15.55 0.71 7.76
CA HIS A 70 16.02 1.93 8.40
C HIS A 70 15.94 1.88 9.93
N ILE A 71 14.94 1.18 10.49
CA ILE A 71 14.86 0.95 11.94
C ILE A 71 16.04 0.09 12.39
N GLU A 72 16.29 -1.03 11.72
CA GLU A 72 17.43 -1.93 12.00
C GLU A 72 18.76 -1.15 11.94
N GLU A 73 19.02 -0.40 10.86
CA GLU A 73 20.24 0.40 10.70
C GLU A 73 20.42 1.46 11.80
N THR A 74 19.33 2.11 12.23
CA THR A 74 19.37 3.13 13.30
C THR A 74 19.69 2.49 14.65
N LEU A 75 19.11 1.32 14.93
CA LEU A 75 19.35 0.58 16.17
C LEU A 75 20.77 0.01 16.22
N ASP A 76 21.26 -0.53 15.09
CA ASP A 76 22.63 -1.07 14.98
C ASP A 76 23.71 0.03 15.10
N THR A 77 23.42 1.26 14.65
CA THR A 77 24.34 2.41 14.80
C THR A 77 24.35 2.97 16.23
N SER A 78 23.37 2.59 17.05
CA SER A 78 23.23 3.05 18.44
C SER A 78 23.83 2.09 19.48
N ALA A 79 24.46 0.99 19.02
CA ALA A 79 25.17 0.00 19.82
C ALA A 79 26.69 0.17 19.70
#